data_AF-A0A4U0UU57-F1
#
_entry.id   AF-A0A4U0UU57-F1
#
_cell.length_a   1.000
_cell.length_b   1.000
_cell.length_c   1.000
_cell.angle_alpha   90.00
_cell.angle_beta   90.00
_cell.angle_gamma   90.00
#
_symmetry.space_group_name_H-M   'P 1'
#
loop_
_entity.id
_entity.type
_entity.pdbx_description
1 polymer ?
#
loop_
_entity_poly.entity_id
_entity_poly.type
_entity_poly.pdbx_seq_one_letter_code
_entity_poly.pdbx_strand_id
1 'polypeptide(L)'
;MARPKLTLFLDVISPFAYMAWYVTKNSPTFKQCDVTYIPIFLGGVMQACGNIPPINIKNKSEWIGVERLRWAKQFNIPICEKSPEPFPQSTLNAMRALCAVTSLHPDKLSDCFGAMYQAFWVDRKSISKPEVWSAALIEALGASEAKKIVEMSSGAEAKKILKENTDLALAEGAFGLPWFVATNAEGVKEGFWGFDHLGQVVDHLVPVIAVAGAAAAAAYLDAKLHIRHDLAGGILSDPVAKAQAYIAQRQAQKRLLIYHLLEDNVLSSRSGNLFLEYEGRSWTYRQFYDSVQRVGNWLMNDLGVRQGEMVALNGPNSAEFLMMFFGLEAVGAHVALTNCHLTGGPLVHSVKLAGARYMIADRDIRHLVEPCDDDLAKAAVETIYYDEVSLAALKDTTPLPAARSASVLFSDVHALIYTSGTTGLPKGVMITAGRWINTARGTAELLRLTPEDKFYTCLPLYHGAGQGLCMLPVIYAGASVRVGQKFSRKYAYPVS
;
A
#
# COMPACT_ATOMS: atom_id res chain seq x y z
N MET A 1 -10.52 -17.73 -16.08
CA MET A 1 -9.33 -17.76 -15.21
C MET A 1 -9.58 -18.77 -14.10
N ALA A 2 -8.56 -19.54 -13.73
CA ALA A 2 -8.67 -20.48 -12.61
C ALA A 2 -8.79 -19.70 -11.29
N ARG A 3 -9.49 -20.26 -10.31
CA ARG A 3 -9.58 -19.66 -8.98
C ARG A 3 -8.20 -19.75 -8.31
N PRO A 4 -7.66 -18.64 -7.75
CA PRO A 4 -6.38 -18.68 -7.03
C PRO A 4 -6.43 -19.68 -5.88
N LYS A 5 -5.32 -20.37 -5.63
CA LYS A 5 -5.20 -21.40 -4.58
C LYS A 5 -4.25 -20.93 -3.49
N LEU A 6 -4.62 -21.11 -2.24
CA LEU A 6 -3.79 -20.78 -1.10
C LEU A 6 -3.71 -21.95 -0.13
N THR A 7 -2.53 -22.52 0.03
CA THR A 7 -2.27 -23.57 1.01
C THR A 7 -1.53 -22.99 2.21
N LEU A 8 -2.06 -23.22 3.41
CA LEU A 8 -1.43 -22.84 4.68
C LEU A 8 -1.02 -24.08 5.46
N PHE A 9 0.25 -24.16 5.82
CA PHE A 9 0.72 -25.16 6.76
C PHE A 9 0.60 -24.60 8.18
N LEU A 10 0.00 -25.37 9.08
CA LEU A 10 -0.40 -24.89 10.41
C LEU A 10 0.00 -25.88 11.51
N ASP A 11 0.38 -25.34 12.66
CA ASP A 11 0.51 -26.05 13.94
C ASP A 11 -0.09 -25.14 15.02
N VAL A 12 -0.94 -25.72 15.88
CA VAL A 12 -1.68 -24.99 16.91
C VAL A 12 -0.77 -24.25 17.89
N ILE A 13 0.49 -24.65 18.03
CA ILE A 13 1.49 -23.99 18.89
C ILE A 13 1.96 -22.63 18.39
N SER A 14 1.74 -22.27 17.13
CA SER A 14 2.27 -21.02 16.56
C SER A 14 1.23 -19.89 16.67
N PRO A 15 1.55 -18.77 17.36
CA PRO A 15 0.63 -17.64 17.45
C PRO A 15 0.43 -16.97 16.09
N PHE A 16 1.47 -16.93 15.25
CA PHE A 16 1.37 -16.36 13.91
C PHE A 16 0.65 -17.28 12.92
N ALA A 17 0.69 -18.60 13.13
CA ALA A 17 -0.14 -19.54 12.36
C ALA A 17 -1.62 -19.42 12.74
N TYR A 18 -1.92 -19.21 14.02
CA TYR A 18 -3.27 -18.86 14.48
C TYR A 18 -3.78 -17.59 13.79
N MET A 19 -2.96 -16.53 13.78
CA MET A 19 -3.35 -15.27 13.14
C MET A 19 -3.56 -15.43 11.63
N ALA A 20 -2.67 -16.16 10.95
CA ALA A 20 -2.81 -16.45 9.53
C ALA A 20 -4.13 -17.18 9.24
N TRP A 21 -4.42 -18.25 9.99
CA TRP A 21 -5.69 -18.98 9.89
C TRP A 21 -6.90 -18.07 10.15
N TYR A 22 -6.84 -17.24 11.20
CA TYR A 22 -7.94 -16.36 11.58
C TYR A 22 -8.24 -15.37 10.45
N VAL A 23 -7.21 -14.74 9.89
CA VAL A 23 -7.38 -13.78 8.80
C VAL A 23 -7.85 -14.48 7.52
N THR A 24 -7.26 -15.61 7.13
CA THR A 24 -7.69 -16.31 5.90
C THR A 24 -9.10 -16.89 5.99
N LYS A 25 -9.57 -17.27 7.18
CA LYS A 25 -10.93 -17.76 7.41
C LYS A 25 -11.96 -16.63 7.39
N ASN A 26 -11.64 -15.49 8.02
CA ASN A 26 -12.62 -14.42 8.26
C ASN A 26 -12.57 -13.29 7.22
N SER A 27 -11.45 -13.10 6.53
CA SER A 27 -11.30 -12.02 5.55
C SER A 27 -12.04 -12.33 4.24
N PRO A 28 -12.85 -11.38 3.73
CA PRO A 28 -13.53 -11.50 2.44
C PRO A 28 -12.58 -11.69 1.25
N THR A 29 -11.33 -11.24 1.36
CA THR A 29 -10.32 -11.42 0.32
C THR A 29 -10.10 -12.88 0.01
N PHE A 30 -9.84 -13.67 1.04
CA PHE A 30 -9.47 -15.07 0.87
C PHE A 30 -10.69 -15.93 0.54
N LYS A 31 -11.93 -15.41 0.67
CA LYS A 31 -13.13 -16.07 0.12
C LYS A 31 -13.07 -16.23 -1.39
N GLN A 32 -12.28 -15.43 -2.11
CA GLN A 32 -12.08 -15.58 -3.55
C GLN A 32 -11.08 -16.68 -3.90
N CYS A 33 -10.30 -17.17 -2.93
CA CYS A 33 -9.32 -18.22 -3.11
C CYS A 33 -9.88 -19.59 -2.70
N ASP A 34 -9.35 -20.66 -3.29
CA ASP A 34 -9.47 -22.00 -2.74
C ASP A 34 -8.42 -22.17 -1.65
N VAL A 35 -8.84 -21.98 -0.39
CA VAL A 35 -7.95 -22.03 0.77
C VAL A 35 -7.90 -23.46 1.33
N THR A 36 -6.71 -24.02 1.44
CA THR A 36 -6.45 -25.35 2.00
C THR A 36 -5.60 -25.21 3.25
N TYR A 37 -6.03 -25.83 4.36
CA TYR A 37 -5.27 -25.90 5.61
C TYR A 37 -4.64 -27.28 5.77
N ILE A 38 -3.33 -27.33 6.01
CA ILE A 38 -2.59 -28.58 6.17
C ILE A 38 -2.00 -28.65 7.58
N PRO A 39 -2.45 -29.60 8.42
CA PRO A 39 -1.87 -29.83 9.74
C PRO A 39 -0.45 -30.39 9.61
N ILE A 40 0.52 -29.73 10.23
CA ILE A 40 1.92 -30.18 10.31
C ILE A 40 2.41 -30.21 11.74
N PHE A 41 3.53 -30.90 11.98
CA PHE A 41 4.25 -30.83 13.24
C PHE A 41 5.43 -29.86 13.16
N LEU A 42 5.31 -28.68 13.79
CA LEU A 42 6.33 -27.64 13.80
C LEU A 42 7.64 -28.11 14.44
N GLY A 43 7.56 -28.92 15.50
CA GLY A 43 8.74 -29.53 16.11
C GLY A 43 9.55 -30.37 15.10
N GLY A 44 8.86 -31.07 14.20
CA GLY A 44 9.48 -31.84 13.13
C GLY A 44 10.16 -30.96 12.08
N VAL A 45 9.52 -29.85 11.67
CA VAL A 45 10.12 -28.86 10.77
C VAL A 45 11.39 -28.26 11.39
N MET A 46 11.32 -27.83 12.66
CA MET A 46 12.47 -27.26 13.36
C MET A 46 13.64 -28.25 13.46
N GLN A 47 13.35 -29.52 13.76
CA GLN A 47 14.36 -30.56 13.83
C GLN A 47 15.02 -30.80 12.47
N ALA A 48 14.22 -30.93 11.40
CA ALA A 48 14.72 -31.17 10.05
C ALA A 48 15.58 -30.01 9.52
N CYS A 49 15.23 -28.76 9.85
CA CYS A 49 15.98 -27.57 9.43
C CYS A 49 17.15 -27.22 10.37
N GLY A 50 17.33 -27.90 11.50
CA GLY A 50 18.33 -27.53 12.51
C GLY A 50 18.05 -26.20 13.23
N ASN A 51 16.77 -25.80 13.29
CA ASN A 51 16.37 -24.51 13.86
C ASN A 51 16.28 -24.55 15.39
N ILE A 52 16.82 -23.51 16.03
CA ILE A 52 16.60 -23.26 17.46
C ILE A 52 15.21 -22.66 17.64
N PRO A 53 14.35 -23.21 18.52
CA PRO A 53 13.04 -22.64 18.80
C PRO A 53 13.14 -21.14 19.13
N PRO A 54 12.32 -20.26 18.53
CA PRO A 54 12.46 -18.81 18.70
C PRO A 54 12.48 -18.34 20.15
N ILE A 55 11.76 -19.03 21.02
CA ILE A 55 11.72 -18.75 22.47
C ILE A 55 13.07 -18.95 23.17
N ASN A 56 13.96 -19.77 22.61
CA ASN A 56 15.29 -20.05 23.13
C ASN A 56 16.35 -19.12 22.53
N ILE A 57 15.95 -18.19 21.67
CA ILE A 57 16.83 -17.19 21.07
C ILE A 57 16.73 -15.90 21.90
N LYS A 58 17.89 -15.39 22.35
CA LYS A 58 17.98 -14.16 23.16
C LYS A 58 17.15 -13.02 22.54
N ASN A 59 16.34 -12.36 23.37
CA ASN A 59 15.40 -11.27 23.03
C ASN A 59 14.22 -11.64 22.11
N LYS A 60 14.25 -12.79 21.42
CA LYS A 60 13.23 -13.14 20.45
C LYS A 60 11.92 -13.58 21.11
N SER A 61 11.98 -14.18 22.31
CA SER A 61 10.79 -14.47 23.14
C SER A 61 9.99 -13.19 23.46
N GLU A 62 10.68 -12.16 23.95
CA GLU A 62 10.10 -10.85 24.29
C GLU A 62 9.53 -10.18 23.05
N TRP A 63 10.29 -10.18 21.95
CA TRP A 63 9.83 -9.62 20.68
C TRP A 63 8.57 -10.32 20.16
N ILE A 64 8.51 -11.65 20.18
CA ILE A 64 7.31 -12.42 19.77
C ILE A 64 6.12 -12.07 20.67
N GLY A 65 6.35 -11.91 21.97
CA GLY A 65 5.33 -11.50 22.94
C GLY A 65 4.71 -10.14 22.60
N VAL A 66 5.54 -9.16 22.24
CA VAL A 66 5.08 -7.84 21.81
C VAL A 66 4.39 -7.90 20.45
N GLU A 67 5.00 -8.58 19.48
CA GLU A 67 4.58 -8.55 18.09
C GLU A 67 3.23 -9.26 17.88
N ARG A 68 3.01 -10.38 18.55
CA ARG A 68 1.72 -11.06 18.49
C ARG A 68 0.57 -10.18 19.01
N LEU A 69 0.81 -9.34 20.02
CA LEU A 69 -0.20 -8.43 20.55
C LEU A 69 -0.46 -7.25 19.62
N ARG A 70 0.58 -6.76 18.92
CA ARG A 70 0.42 -5.72 17.89
C ARG A 70 -0.44 -6.21 16.74
N TRP A 71 -0.14 -7.39 16.20
CA TRP A 71 -0.94 -7.97 15.12
C TRP A 71 -2.35 -8.32 15.58
N ALA A 72 -2.51 -8.90 16.77
CA ALA A 72 -3.83 -9.18 17.31
C ALA A 72 -4.68 -7.91 17.45
N LYS A 73 -4.10 -6.81 17.95
CA LYS A 73 -4.77 -5.52 18.02
C LYS A 73 -5.12 -4.97 16.64
N GLN A 74 -4.20 -5.06 15.68
CA GLN A 74 -4.41 -4.54 14.33
C GLN A 74 -5.50 -5.30 13.56
N PHE A 75 -5.63 -6.60 13.81
CA PHE A 75 -6.56 -7.49 13.11
C PHE A 75 -7.73 -7.97 14.00
N ASN A 76 -8.00 -7.29 15.12
CA ASN A 76 -8.92 -7.69 16.20
C ASN A 76 -8.99 -9.21 16.45
N ILE A 77 -7.84 -9.87 16.46
CA ILE A 77 -7.75 -11.32 16.68
C ILE A 77 -7.79 -11.56 18.18
N PRO A 78 -8.78 -12.31 18.70
CA PRO A 78 -8.81 -12.66 20.12
C PRO A 78 -7.54 -13.43 20.48
N ILE A 79 -6.74 -12.93 21.42
CA ILE A 79 -5.57 -13.65 21.92
C ILE A 79 -5.30 -13.26 23.36
N CYS A 80 -4.88 -14.22 24.17
CA CYS A 80 -4.49 -13.99 25.56
C CYS A 80 -3.26 -13.07 25.67
N GLU A 81 -3.23 -12.18 26.66
CA GLU A 81 -2.12 -11.24 26.84
C GLU A 81 -0.80 -11.94 27.20
N LYS A 82 -0.87 -13.06 27.92
CA LYS A 82 0.29 -13.91 28.25
C LYS A 82 0.16 -15.27 27.59
N SER A 83 1.26 -15.78 27.04
CA SER A 83 1.29 -17.10 26.41
C SER A 83 0.73 -18.19 27.36
N PRO A 84 0.11 -19.25 26.83
CA PRO A 84 -0.35 -20.38 27.64
C PRO A 84 0.83 -21.05 28.35
N GLU A 85 0.68 -21.41 29.63
CA GLU A 85 1.76 -22.00 30.44
C GLU A 85 1.53 -23.51 30.67
N PRO A 86 2.57 -24.35 30.61
CA PRO A 86 3.95 -24.03 30.19
C PRO A 86 4.00 -23.72 28.68
N PHE A 87 5.02 -22.97 28.23
CA PHE A 87 5.29 -22.73 26.80
C PHE A 87 6.75 -23.04 26.49
N PRO A 88 7.07 -23.84 25.46
CA PRO A 88 6.18 -24.43 24.47
C PRO A 88 5.53 -25.73 24.98
N GLN A 89 4.47 -26.20 24.31
CA GLN A 89 3.81 -27.47 24.60
C GLN A 89 3.92 -28.41 23.40
N SER A 90 3.96 -29.72 23.66
CA SER A 90 3.86 -30.71 22.58
C SER A 90 2.46 -30.69 21.98
N THR A 91 2.38 -30.48 20.67
CA THR A 91 1.13 -30.51 19.89
C THR A 91 0.93 -31.82 19.14
N LEU A 92 1.86 -32.78 19.25
CA LEU A 92 1.89 -34.00 18.43
C LEU A 92 0.54 -34.73 18.36
N ASN A 93 -0.12 -34.93 19.50
CA ASN A 93 -1.40 -35.65 19.54
C ASN A 93 -2.56 -34.79 19.00
N ALA A 94 -2.56 -33.48 19.26
CA ALA A 94 -3.54 -32.56 18.70
C ALA A 94 -3.42 -32.47 17.17
N MET A 95 -2.20 -32.40 16.64
CA MET A 95 -1.94 -32.37 15.19
C MET A 95 -2.32 -33.69 14.52
N ARG A 96 -2.08 -34.85 15.16
CA ARG A 96 -2.58 -36.15 14.67
C ARG A 96 -4.11 -36.21 14.66
N ALA A 97 -4.77 -35.65 15.67
CA ALA A 97 -6.21 -35.57 15.69
C ALA A 97 -6.73 -34.72 14.50
N LEU A 98 -6.10 -33.58 14.20
CA LEU A 98 -6.42 -32.78 13.01
C LEU A 98 -6.13 -33.52 11.69
N CYS A 99 -5.09 -34.37 11.62
CA CYS A 99 -4.89 -35.26 10.48
C CYS A 99 -6.01 -36.29 10.33
N ALA A 100 -6.50 -36.88 11.43
CA ALA A 100 -7.67 -37.75 11.39
C ALA A 100 -8.95 -37.01 10.95
N VAL A 101 -9.10 -35.73 11.34
CA VAL A 101 -10.18 -34.87 10.83
C VAL A 101 -10.05 -34.67 9.32
N THR A 102 -8.83 -34.51 8.80
CA THR A 102 -8.60 -34.38 7.36
C THR A 102 -9.09 -35.61 6.58
N SER A 103 -8.98 -36.81 7.16
CA SER A 103 -9.46 -38.04 6.52
C SER A 103 -10.98 -38.22 6.59
N LEU A 104 -11.61 -37.92 7.73
CA LEU A 104 -13.03 -38.22 7.95
C LEU A 104 -13.98 -37.05 7.66
N HIS A 105 -13.56 -35.84 7.98
CA HIS A 105 -14.37 -34.62 7.94
C HIS A 105 -13.53 -33.44 7.39
N PRO A 106 -13.01 -33.52 6.15
CA PRO A 106 -12.13 -32.50 5.58
C PRO A 106 -12.78 -31.12 5.52
N ASP A 107 -14.10 -31.05 5.36
CA ASP A 107 -14.91 -29.83 5.38
C ASP A 107 -14.94 -29.14 6.76
N LYS A 108 -14.73 -29.91 7.84
CA LYS A 108 -14.71 -29.42 9.23
C LYS A 108 -13.32 -29.14 9.78
N LEU A 109 -12.27 -29.42 9.01
CA LEU A 109 -10.88 -29.24 9.47
C LEU A 109 -10.59 -27.81 9.94
N SER A 110 -11.04 -26.83 9.16
CA SER A 110 -10.87 -25.41 9.52
C SER A 110 -11.56 -25.05 10.83
N ASP A 111 -12.73 -25.63 11.11
CA ASP A 111 -13.50 -25.32 12.31
C ASP A 111 -12.87 -25.99 13.54
N CYS A 112 -12.32 -27.20 13.36
CA CYS A 112 -11.53 -27.90 14.38
C CYS A 112 -10.23 -27.15 14.73
N PHE A 113 -9.54 -26.59 13.74
CA PHE A 113 -8.41 -25.67 14.00
C PHE A 113 -8.87 -24.49 14.85
N GLY A 114 -10.00 -23.87 14.50
CA GLY A 114 -10.56 -22.74 15.24
C GLY A 114 -10.85 -23.06 16.70
N ALA A 115 -11.49 -24.20 16.98
CA ALA A 115 -11.78 -24.63 18.34
C ALA A 115 -10.50 -24.92 19.15
N MET A 116 -9.47 -25.52 18.53
CA MET A 116 -8.19 -25.76 19.21
C MET A 116 -7.41 -24.46 19.46
N TYR A 117 -7.43 -23.52 18.51
CA TYR A 117 -6.85 -22.19 18.69
C TYR A 117 -7.58 -21.39 19.76
N GLN A 118 -8.92 -21.44 19.81
CA GLN A 118 -9.71 -20.82 20.89
C GLN A 118 -9.29 -21.39 22.25
N ALA A 119 -9.25 -22.71 22.39
CA ALA A 119 -8.85 -23.36 23.64
C ALA A 119 -7.43 -22.96 24.06
N PHE A 120 -6.48 -22.91 23.13
CA PHE A 120 -5.08 -22.63 23.43
C PHE A 120 -4.78 -21.13 23.56
N TRP A 121 -5.00 -20.36 22.50
CA TRP A 121 -4.59 -18.95 22.40
C TRP A 121 -5.56 -17.95 23.01
N VAL A 122 -6.80 -18.34 23.32
CA VAL A 122 -7.78 -17.44 23.96
C VAL A 122 -8.05 -17.86 25.39
N ASP A 123 -8.43 -19.13 25.60
CA ASP A 123 -8.79 -19.65 26.92
C ASP A 123 -7.57 -20.07 27.76
N ARG A 124 -6.36 -20.01 27.21
CA ARG A 124 -5.09 -20.41 27.84
C ARG A 124 -5.09 -21.85 28.38
N LYS A 125 -5.85 -22.76 27.78
CA LYS A 125 -5.86 -24.19 28.13
C LYS A 125 -4.62 -24.88 27.56
N SER A 126 -4.18 -25.97 28.19
CA SER A 126 -2.99 -26.71 27.75
C SER A 126 -3.32 -27.67 26.62
N ILE A 127 -2.84 -27.38 25.41
CA ILE A 127 -3.14 -28.18 24.22
C ILE A 127 -2.43 -29.55 24.21
N SER A 128 -1.44 -29.77 25.07
CA SER A 128 -0.84 -31.09 25.26
C SER A 128 -1.76 -32.09 25.96
N LYS A 129 -2.83 -31.62 26.62
CA LYS A 129 -3.79 -32.45 27.34
C LYS A 129 -4.88 -33.02 26.41
N PRO A 130 -5.05 -34.35 26.31
CA PRO A 130 -6.07 -34.98 25.48
C PRO A 130 -7.49 -34.42 25.67
N GLU A 131 -7.88 -34.16 26.90
CA GLU A 131 -9.19 -33.63 27.26
C GLU A 131 -9.46 -32.23 26.66
N VAL A 132 -8.42 -31.42 26.41
CA VAL A 132 -8.56 -30.06 25.87
C VAL A 132 -8.89 -30.08 24.39
N TRP A 133 -8.08 -30.77 23.57
CA TRP A 133 -8.37 -30.86 22.14
C TRP A 133 -9.53 -31.81 21.84
N SER A 134 -9.81 -32.81 22.70
CA SER A 134 -11.04 -33.62 22.57
C SER A 134 -12.29 -32.78 22.80
N ALA A 135 -12.32 -31.90 23.80
CA ALA A 135 -13.42 -30.99 24.02
C ALA A 135 -13.63 -30.02 22.84
N ALA A 136 -12.54 -29.48 22.28
CA ALA A 136 -12.58 -28.65 21.09
C ALA A 136 -13.16 -29.39 19.86
N LEU A 137 -12.83 -30.67 19.68
CA LEU A 137 -13.42 -31.50 18.63
C LEU A 137 -14.90 -31.79 18.86
N ILE A 138 -15.32 -32.02 20.11
CA ILE A 138 -16.74 -32.23 20.46
C ILE A 138 -17.57 -30.99 20.09
N GLU A 139 -17.05 -29.80 20.35
CA GLU A 139 -17.71 -28.55 19.98
C GLU A 139 -17.86 -28.40 18.46
N ALA A 140 -16.82 -28.77 17.69
CA ALA A 140 -16.81 -28.61 16.24
C ALA A 140 -17.55 -29.73 15.46
N LEU A 141 -17.55 -30.96 15.96
CA LEU A 141 -18.02 -32.16 15.24
C LEU A 141 -19.18 -32.89 15.93
N GLY A 142 -19.45 -32.60 17.21
CA GLY A 142 -20.32 -33.38 18.06
C GLY A 142 -19.63 -34.58 18.70
N ALA A 143 -20.19 -35.07 19.81
CA ALA A 143 -19.55 -36.07 20.68
C ALA A 143 -19.25 -37.41 19.99
N SER A 144 -20.16 -37.89 19.14
CA SER A 144 -20.01 -39.16 18.42
C SER A 144 -18.82 -39.14 17.46
N GLU A 145 -18.72 -38.09 16.63
CA GLU A 145 -17.66 -37.97 15.63
C GLU A 145 -16.31 -37.64 16.27
N ALA A 146 -16.29 -36.78 17.28
CA ALA A 146 -15.07 -36.48 18.04
C ALA A 146 -14.44 -37.74 18.66
N LYS A 147 -15.26 -38.67 19.17
CA LYS A 147 -14.77 -39.95 19.71
C LYS A 147 -14.02 -40.78 18.65
N LYS A 148 -14.56 -40.88 17.43
CA LYS A 148 -13.90 -41.58 16.31
C LYS A 148 -12.56 -40.93 15.96
N ILE A 149 -12.51 -39.59 15.95
CA ILE A 149 -11.28 -38.84 15.69
C ILE A 149 -10.22 -39.12 16.76
N VAL A 150 -10.60 -39.13 18.04
CA VAL A 150 -9.70 -39.45 19.16
C VAL A 150 -9.11 -40.84 19.00
N GLU A 151 -9.93 -41.85 18.69
CA GLU A 151 -9.48 -43.22 18.45
C GLU A 151 -8.51 -43.31 17.26
N MET A 152 -8.82 -42.64 16.14
CA MET A 152 -7.97 -42.63 14.94
C MET A 152 -6.67 -41.84 15.11
N SER A 153 -6.63 -40.82 15.96
CA SER A 153 -5.46 -39.96 16.17
C SER A 153 -4.21 -40.74 16.62
N SER A 154 -4.40 -41.88 17.29
CA SER A 154 -3.31 -42.75 17.74
C SER A 154 -2.93 -43.83 16.72
N GLY A 155 -3.73 -44.00 15.66
CA GLY A 155 -3.57 -44.99 14.60
C GLY A 155 -2.41 -44.70 13.64
N ALA A 156 -2.08 -45.69 12.80
CA ALA A 156 -1.01 -45.58 11.82
C ALA A 156 -1.30 -44.51 10.75
N GLU A 157 -2.57 -44.37 10.34
CA GLU A 157 -2.97 -43.45 9.28
C GLU A 157 -2.75 -41.98 9.68
N ALA A 158 -3.22 -41.55 10.86
CA ALA A 158 -3.01 -40.18 11.33
C ALA A 158 -1.52 -39.84 11.51
N LYS A 159 -0.71 -40.81 11.94
CA LYS A 159 0.76 -40.66 12.05
C LYS A 159 1.40 -40.48 10.68
N LYS A 160 0.98 -41.29 9.70
CA LYS A 160 1.47 -41.24 8.32
C LYS A 160 1.13 -39.90 7.68
N ILE A 161 -0.13 -39.47 7.75
CA ILE A 161 -0.59 -38.18 7.20
C ILE A 161 0.19 -37.02 7.83
N LEU A 162 0.37 -37.01 9.16
CA LEU A 162 1.12 -35.93 9.81
C LEU A 162 2.56 -35.87 9.32
N LYS A 163 3.21 -37.02 9.14
CA LYS A 163 4.56 -37.10 8.60
C LYS A 163 4.60 -36.59 7.16
N GLU A 164 3.71 -37.07 6.30
CA GLU A 164 3.64 -36.68 4.88
C GLU A 164 3.35 -35.19 4.72
N ASN A 165 2.47 -34.62 5.54
CA ASN A 165 2.19 -33.19 5.56
C ASN A 165 3.41 -32.36 5.99
N THR A 166 4.14 -32.81 7.03
CA THR A 166 5.38 -32.16 7.46
C THR A 166 6.47 -32.25 6.40
N ASP A 167 6.62 -33.40 5.74
CA ASP A 167 7.57 -33.60 4.64
C ASP A 167 7.20 -32.73 3.43
N LEU A 168 5.91 -32.60 3.13
CA LEU A 168 5.40 -31.70 2.10
C LEU A 168 5.75 -30.25 2.43
N ALA A 169 5.53 -29.79 3.67
CA ALA A 169 5.89 -28.43 4.07
C ALA A 169 7.39 -28.17 3.87
N LEU A 170 8.25 -29.12 4.25
CA LEU A 170 9.70 -29.04 4.04
C LEU A 170 10.06 -28.99 2.55
N ALA A 171 9.39 -29.79 1.70
CA ALA A 171 9.59 -29.78 0.26
C ALA A 171 9.14 -28.45 -0.39
N GLU A 172 8.14 -27.79 0.19
CA GLU A 172 7.71 -26.43 -0.19
C GLU A 172 8.63 -25.34 0.37
N GLY A 173 9.68 -25.68 1.13
CA GLY A 173 10.68 -24.76 1.66
C GLY A 173 10.42 -24.25 3.09
N ALA A 174 9.43 -24.81 3.79
CA ALA A 174 9.08 -24.35 5.13
C ALA A 174 10.19 -24.63 6.14
N PHE A 175 10.64 -23.57 6.83
CA PHE A 175 11.56 -23.64 7.97
C PHE A 175 10.94 -23.11 9.27
N GLY A 176 9.69 -22.64 9.20
CA GLY A 176 8.93 -22.09 10.31
C GLY A 176 7.48 -21.84 9.88
N LEU A 177 6.66 -21.33 10.80
CA LEU A 177 5.24 -21.09 10.57
C LEU A 177 4.81 -19.65 10.88
N PRO A 178 3.80 -19.11 10.19
CA PRO A 178 3.05 -19.74 9.10
C PRO A 178 3.89 -19.84 7.81
N TRP A 179 3.62 -20.89 7.02
CA TRP A 179 4.13 -21.03 5.66
C TRP A 179 2.95 -21.08 4.70
N PHE A 180 3.02 -20.26 3.65
CA PHE A 180 2.00 -20.14 2.62
C PHE A 180 2.56 -20.65 1.30
N VAL A 181 1.73 -21.35 0.54
CA VAL A 181 1.97 -21.68 -0.86
C VAL A 181 0.79 -21.15 -1.66
N ALA A 182 1.06 -20.15 -2.50
CA ALA A 182 0.06 -19.39 -3.20
C ALA A 182 0.21 -19.61 -4.72
N THR A 183 -0.86 -20.02 -5.37
CA THR A 183 -0.93 -20.16 -6.84
C THR A 183 -1.93 -19.16 -7.38
N ASN A 184 -1.47 -18.23 -8.22
CA ASN A 184 -2.31 -17.18 -8.78
C ASN A 184 -3.22 -17.69 -9.92
N ALA A 185 -4.03 -16.80 -10.50
CA ALA A 185 -4.98 -17.13 -11.56
C ALA A 185 -4.31 -17.59 -12.87
N GLU A 186 -3.05 -17.18 -13.08
CA GLU A 186 -2.19 -17.56 -14.19
C GLU A 186 -1.46 -18.90 -13.95
N GLY A 187 -1.60 -19.50 -12.77
CA GLY A 187 -0.96 -20.77 -12.42
C GLY A 187 0.47 -20.63 -11.87
N VAL A 188 0.94 -19.41 -11.61
CA VAL A 188 2.27 -19.16 -11.01
C VAL A 188 2.20 -19.45 -9.51
N LYS A 189 3.08 -20.34 -9.06
CA LYS A 189 3.17 -20.82 -7.67
C LYS A 189 4.36 -20.15 -6.95
N GLU A 190 4.10 -19.58 -5.77
CA GLU A 190 5.11 -18.96 -4.90
C GLU A 190 4.92 -19.36 -3.43
N GLY A 191 6.01 -19.36 -2.67
CA GLY A 191 6.04 -19.65 -1.24
C GLY A 191 6.33 -18.39 -0.41
N PHE A 192 5.62 -18.22 0.72
CA PHE A 192 5.79 -17.08 1.62
C PHE A 192 5.90 -17.55 3.07
N TRP A 193 6.68 -16.83 3.88
CA TRP A 193 6.88 -17.14 5.29
C TRP A 193 6.56 -15.94 6.17
N GLY A 194 5.86 -16.20 7.28
CA GLY A 194 5.58 -15.18 8.28
C GLY A 194 4.26 -14.45 8.04
N PHE A 195 3.59 -14.10 9.13
CA PHE A 195 2.30 -13.38 9.08
C PHE A 195 2.46 -11.94 8.53
N ASP A 196 3.64 -11.35 8.70
CA ASP A 196 4.05 -10.05 8.17
C ASP A 196 4.13 -10.01 6.63
N HIS A 197 4.19 -11.18 5.96
CA HIS A 197 4.21 -11.29 4.51
C HIS A 197 2.82 -11.48 3.88
N LEU A 198 1.74 -11.41 4.66
CA LEU A 198 0.38 -11.62 4.17
C LEU A 198 -0.01 -10.63 3.05
N GLY A 199 0.52 -9.40 3.07
CA GLY A 199 0.33 -8.44 1.99
C GLY A 199 0.94 -8.89 0.65
N GLN A 200 2.10 -9.57 0.68
CA GLN A 200 2.73 -10.11 -0.53
C GLN A 200 1.97 -11.35 -1.05
N VAL A 201 1.44 -12.18 -0.14
CA VAL A 201 0.56 -13.30 -0.51
C VAL A 201 -0.67 -12.78 -1.27
N VAL A 202 -1.27 -11.68 -0.81
CA VAL A 202 -2.41 -11.05 -1.48
C VAL A 202 -2.02 -10.49 -2.85
N ASP A 203 -0.90 -9.76 -2.92
CA ASP A 203 -0.41 -9.16 -4.17
C ASP A 203 -0.11 -10.24 -5.23
N HIS A 204 0.35 -11.42 -4.81
CA HIS A 204 0.58 -12.57 -5.71
C HIS A 204 -0.72 -13.23 -6.18
N LEU A 205 -1.66 -13.49 -5.25
CA LEU A 205 -2.90 -14.21 -5.56
C LEU A 205 -3.88 -13.41 -6.42
N VAL A 206 -3.79 -12.08 -6.39
CA VAL A 206 -4.70 -11.19 -7.11
C VAL A 206 -3.91 -10.41 -8.17
N PRO A 207 -3.98 -10.77 -9.46
CA PRO A 207 -3.31 -10.00 -10.49
C PRO A 207 -3.86 -8.57 -10.51
N VAL A 208 -2.96 -7.59 -10.58
CA VAL A 208 -3.24 -6.15 -10.72
C VAL A 208 -3.96 -5.84 -12.06
N ILE A 209 -4.19 -6.83 -12.93
CA ILE A 209 -4.61 -6.61 -14.33
C ILE A 209 -6.02 -7.15 -14.66
N ALA A 210 -6.71 -7.88 -13.77
CA ALA A 210 -8.06 -8.35 -14.09
C ALA A 210 -9.00 -8.37 -12.89
N VAL A 211 -9.35 -7.19 -12.38
CA VAL A 211 -10.57 -7.04 -11.60
C VAL A 211 -11.66 -6.42 -12.47
N ALA A 212 -12.22 -7.25 -13.34
CA ALA A 212 -13.51 -6.99 -13.95
C ALA A 212 -14.59 -7.04 -12.85
N GLY A 213 -14.85 -5.90 -12.22
CA GLY A 213 -15.97 -5.71 -11.29
C GLY A 213 -15.58 -4.98 -10.00
N ALA A 214 -16.31 -3.92 -9.67
CA ALA A 214 -16.14 -3.11 -8.46
C ALA A 214 -16.05 -3.93 -7.16
N ALA A 215 -16.67 -5.12 -7.12
CA ALA A 215 -16.68 -6.00 -5.96
C ALA A 215 -15.32 -6.65 -5.65
N ALA A 216 -14.51 -6.99 -6.67
CA ALA A 216 -13.24 -7.67 -6.45
C ALA A 216 -12.08 -6.67 -6.19
N ALA A 217 -12.16 -5.44 -6.71
CA ALA A 217 -11.21 -4.37 -6.41
C ALA A 217 -11.38 -3.90 -4.96
N ALA A 218 -12.65 -3.81 -4.52
CA ALA A 218 -12.98 -3.59 -3.12
C ALA A 218 -12.46 -4.71 -2.22
N ALA A 219 -12.48 -5.98 -2.66
CA ALA A 219 -11.98 -7.11 -1.88
C ALA A 219 -10.43 -7.19 -1.81
N TYR A 220 -9.74 -6.72 -2.84
CA TYR A 220 -8.28 -6.57 -2.86
C TYR A 220 -7.81 -5.39 -1.99
N LEU A 221 -8.50 -4.25 -2.08
CA LEU A 221 -8.27 -3.12 -1.16
C LEU A 221 -8.61 -3.50 0.29
N ASP A 222 -9.68 -4.25 0.50
CA ASP A 222 -10.06 -4.83 1.79
C ASP A 222 -9.02 -5.81 2.34
N ALA A 223 -8.37 -6.58 1.47
CA ALA A 223 -7.27 -7.47 1.82
C ALA A 223 -6.04 -6.73 2.35
N LYS A 224 -5.67 -5.70 1.60
CA LYS A 224 -4.41 -4.98 1.72
C LYS A 224 -4.49 -3.90 2.80
N LEU A 225 -5.70 -3.44 3.10
CA LEU A 225 -5.98 -2.33 4.02
C LEU A 225 -6.97 -2.69 5.15
N HIS A 226 -7.48 -3.93 5.22
CA HIS A 226 -8.37 -4.46 6.28
C HIS A 226 -9.75 -3.76 6.45
N ILE A 227 -10.31 -3.27 5.34
CA ILE A 227 -11.47 -2.37 5.26
C ILE A 227 -12.77 -2.94 5.86
N ARG A 228 -13.04 -4.24 5.75
CA ARG A 228 -14.26 -4.91 6.23
C ARG A 228 -14.12 -5.46 7.64
N HIS A 229 -12.89 -5.60 8.13
CA HIS A 229 -12.67 -5.94 9.52
C HIS A 229 -12.94 -4.71 10.42
N ASP A 230 -12.64 -3.52 9.92
CA ASP A 230 -13.10 -2.24 10.50
C ASP A 230 -14.64 -2.07 10.41
N LEU A 231 -15.29 -2.64 9.38
CA LEU A 231 -16.75 -2.67 9.27
C LEU A 231 -17.43 -3.58 10.31
N ALA A 232 -16.83 -4.71 10.69
CA ALA A 232 -17.41 -5.66 11.66
C ALA A 232 -17.30 -5.18 13.12
N GLY A 233 -16.36 -4.29 13.40
CA GLY A 233 -16.22 -3.62 14.70
C GLY A 233 -17.23 -2.49 14.96
N GLY A 234 -18.13 -2.20 14.02
CA GLY A 234 -19.10 -1.10 14.16
C GLY A 234 -18.46 0.29 14.16
N ILE A 235 -17.24 0.43 13.62
CA ILE A 235 -16.50 1.70 13.57
C ILE A 235 -16.06 1.94 12.11
N LEU A 236 -17.04 2.12 11.22
CA LEU A 236 -16.88 3.19 10.24
C LEU A 236 -17.85 4.28 10.63
N SER A 237 -17.27 5.31 11.19
CA SER A 237 -17.76 6.65 10.94
C SER A 237 -17.97 6.80 9.42
N ASP A 238 -19.07 7.46 9.06
CA ASP A 238 -19.43 8.04 7.76
C ASP A 238 -18.28 8.43 6.77
N PRO A 239 -17.07 8.88 7.20
CA PRO A 239 -16.00 9.32 6.29
C PRO A 239 -15.39 8.28 5.31
N VAL A 240 -15.29 7.00 5.64
CA VAL A 240 -14.62 6.02 4.73
C VAL A 240 -15.51 5.62 3.56
N ALA A 241 -16.82 5.46 3.79
CA ALA A 241 -17.78 5.22 2.72
C ALA A 241 -17.86 6.42 1.76
N LYS A 242 -17.84 7.65 2.31
CA LYS A 242 -17.75 8.89 1.52
C LYS A 242 -16.48 8.95 0.67
N ALA A 243 -15.34 8.53 1.23
CA ALA A 243 -14.07 8.43 0.49
C ALA A 243 -14.19 7.54 -0.75
N GLN A 244 -14.76 6.35 -0.58
CA GLN A 244 -14.89 5.37 -1.65
C GLN A 244 -15.83 5.86 -2.75
N ALA A 245 -16.99 6.42 -2.35
CA ALA A 245 -17.95 6.99 -3.30
C ALA A 245 -17.33 8.12 -4.12
N TYR A 246 -16.57 9.00 -3.47
CA TYR A 246 -15.85 10.09 -4.14
C TYR A 246 -14.85 9.58 -5.17
N ILE A 247 -13.99 8.62 -4.81
CA ILE A 247 -13.01 8.04 -5.73
C ILE A 247 -13.68 7.32 -6.91
N ALA A 248 -14.70 6.51 -6.64
CA ALA A 248 -15.44 5.80 -7.68
C ALA A 248 -16.09 6.78 -8.67
N GLN A 249 -16.65 7.88 -8.17
CA GLN A 249 -17.21 8.95 -9.00
C GLN A 249 -16.12 9.61 -9.87
N ARG A 250 -14.97 9.96 -9.29
CA ARG A 250 -13.84 10.52 -10.03
C ARG A 250 -13.35 9.60 -11.14
N GLN A 251 -13.24 8.31 -10.86
CA GLN A 251 -12.84 7.31 -11.84
C GLN A 251 -13.87 7.16 -12.97
N ALA A 252 -15.15 7.11 -12.64
CA ALA A 252 -16.23 7.03 -13.63
C ALA A 252 -16.25 8.27 -14.56
N GLN A 253 -15.92 9.44 -14.01
CA GLN A 253 -15.78 10.69 -14.77
C GLN A 253 -14.46 10.80 -15.55
N LYS A 254 -13.51 9.87 -15.35
CA LYS A 254 -12.14 9.93 -15.87
C LYS A 254 -11.37 11.19 -15.40
N ARG A 255 -11.58 11.58 -14.14
CA ARG A 255 -11.05 12.81 -13.51
C ARG A 255 -10.20 12.49 -12.28
N LEU A 256 -9.15 11.68 -12.45
CA LEU A 256 -8.32 11.17 -11.34
C LEU A 256 -7.02 11.95 -11.06
N LEU A 257 -6.68 12.93 -11.90
CA LEU A 257 -5.53 13.83 -11.68
C LEU A 257 -5.86 15.03 -10.79
N ILE A 258 -4.85 15.57 -10.11
CA ILE A 258 -4.96 16.80 -9.30
C ILE A 258 -5.27 18.00 -10.18
N TYR A 259 -4.80 18.00 -11.42
CA TYR A 259 -5.26 18.93 -12.46
C TYR A 259 -6.79 19.05 -12.56
N HIS A 260 -7.54 17.94 -12.44
CA HIS A 260 -9.00 17.99 -12.50
C HIS A 260 -9.61 18.70 -11.28
N LEU A 261 -8.96 18.62 -10.11
CA LEU A 261 -9.38 19.40 -8.94
C LEU A 261 -9.19 20.89 -9.18
N LEU A 262 -8.08 21.29 -9.81
CA LEU A 262 -7.86 22.67 -10.24
C LEU A 262 -8.95 23.12 -11.22
N GLU A 263 -9.23 22.31 -12.25
CA GLU A 263 -10.27 22.59 -13.24
C GLU A 263 -11.67 22.69 -12.61
N ASP A 264 -12.03 21.83 -11.65
CA ASP A 264 -13.32 21.92 -10.96
C ASP A 264 -13.50 23.26 -10.22
N ASN A 265 -12.43 23.76 -9.60
CA ASN A 265 -12.48 25.06 -8.93
C ASN A 265 -12.68 26.20 -9.94
N VAL A 266 -12.07 26.10 -11.13
CA VAL A 266 -12.25 27.06 -12.23
C VAL A 266 -13.66 27.01 -12.81
N LEU A 267 -14.26 25.83 -12.91
CA LEU A 267 -15.63 25.62 -13.41
C LEU A 267 -16.71 25.96 -12.36
N SER A 268 -16.31 26.22 -11.12
CA SER A 268 -17.20 26.63 -10.03
C SER A 268 -17.27 28.15 -9.86
N SER A 269 -18.06 28.61 -8.89
CA SER A 269 -18.07 30.02 -8.46
C SER A 269 -16.73 30.55 -7.94
N ARG A 270 -15.75 29.65 -7.66
CA ARG A 270 -14.41 30.00 -7.17
C ARG A 270 -13.42 30.39 -8.26
N SER A 271 -13.83 30.43 -9.53
CA SER A 271 -12.94 30.77 -10.67
C SER A 271 -12.13 32.07 -10.46
N GLY A 272 -12.79 33.10 -9.89
CA GLY A 272 -12.16 34.39 -9.58
C GLY A 272 -11.48 34.48 -8.22
N ASN A 273 -11.55 33.43 -7.39
CA ASN A 273 -10.94 33.45 -6.06
C ASN A 273 -9.41 33.33 -6.17
N LEU A 274 -8.72 33.91 -5.19
CA LEU A 274 -7.27 33.77 -5.03
C LEU A 274 -6.92 32.28 -4.86
N PHE A 275 -5.96 31.80 -5.65
CA PHE A 275 -5.39 30.45 -5.52
C PHE A 275 -3.96 30.50 -4.98
N LEU A 276 -3.08 31.27 -5.62
CA LEU A 276 -1.64 31.24 -5.33
C LEU A 276 -1.10 32.64 -5.08
N GLU A 277 -0.23 32.76 -4.07
CA GLU A 277 0.63 33.91 -3.85
C GLU A 277 2.11 33.47 -3.79
N TYR A 278 2.98 34.14 -4.54
CA TYR A 278 4.42 33.86 -4.55
C TYR A 278 5.19 35.12 -4.91
N GLU A 279 6.20 35.49 -4.11
CA GLU A 279 7.10 36.65 -4.37
C GLU A 279 6.35 37.95 -4.76
N GLY A 280 5.26 38.27 -4.05
CA GLY A 280 4.46 39.47 -4.30
C GLY A 280 3.51 39.40 -5.50
N ARG A 281 3.56 38.32 -6.28
CA ARG A 281 2.61 38.02 -7.36
C ARG A 281 1.45 37.17 -6.82
N SER A 282 0.28 37.31 -7.43
CA SER A 282 -0.92 36.56 -7.07
C SER A 282 -1.67 36.08 -8.31
N TRP A 283 -2.30 34.92 -8.18
CA TRP A 283 -3.11 34.32 -9.23
C TRP A 283 -4.45 33.89 -8.66
N THR A 284 -5.52 34.23 -9.37
CA THR A 284 -6.80 33.55 -9.19
C THR A 284 -6.74 32.12 -9.72
N TYR A 285 -7.70 31.28 -9.35
CA TYR A 285 -7.86 29.94 -9.94
C TYR A 285 -7.86 30.00 -11.47
N ARG A 286 -8.61 30.94 -12.06
CA ARG A 286 -8.67 31.13 -13.51
C ARG A 286 -7.30 31.49 -14.09
N GLN A 287 -6.62 32.49 -13.54
CA GLN A 287 -5.32 32.97 -14.04
C GLN A 287 -4.24 31.90 -13.94
N PHE A 288 -4.22 31.14 -12.84
CA PHE A 288 -3.30 30.03 -12.69
C PHE A 288 -3.60 28.92 -13.72
N TYR A 289 -4.87 28.56 -13.89
CA TYR A 289 -5.29 27.60 -14.90
C TYR A 289 -4.91 28.06 -16.33
N ASP A 290 -4.99 29.35 -16.66
CA ASP A 290 -4.53 29.87 -17.98
C ASP A 290 -3.03 29.66 -18.19
N SER A 291 -2.27 29.82 -17.11
CA SER A 291 -0.82 29.57 -17.12
C SER A 291 -0.53 28.08 -17.34
N VAL A 292 -1.31 27.20 -16.71
CA VAL A 292 -1.25 25.75 -16.91
C VAL A 292 -1.58 25.36 -18.36
N GLN A 293 -2.59 25.98 -18.98
CA GLN A 293 -2.90 25.74 -20.39
C GLN A 293 -1.74 26.08 -21.32
N ARG A 294 -1.09 27.23 -21.09
CA ARG A 294 0.09 27.66 -21.86
C ARG A 294 1.23 26.68 -21.76
N VAL A 295 1.54 26.25 -20.54
CA VAL A 295 2.60 25.26 -20.28
C VAL A 295 2.24 23.92 -20.92
N GLY A 296 1.00 23.44 -20.77
CA GLY A 296 0.58 22.17 -21.36
C GLY A 296 0.61 22.18 -22.89
N ASN A 297 0.20 23.27 -23.54
CA ASN A 297 0.27 23.38 -25.00
C ASN A 297 1.73 23.35 -25.48
N TRP A 298 2.63 24.05 -24.78
CA TRP A 298 4.07 23.97 -25.07
C TRP A 298 4.64 22.55 -24.89
N LEU A 299 4.32 21.90 -23.77
CA LEU A 299 4.73 20.51 -23.51
C LEU A 299 4.24 19.55 -24.60
N MET A 300 2.99 19.71 -25.04
CA MET A 300 2.36 18.82 -26.00
C MET A 300 2.81 19.08 -27.44
N ASN A 301 2.81 20.35 -27.86
CA ASN A 301 2.97 20.72 -29.28
C ASN A 301 4.44 20.95 -29.64
N ASP A 302 5.22 21.57 -28.75
CA ASP A 302 6.60 21.93 -29.04
C ASP A 302 7.58 20.85 -28.53
N LEU A 303 7.36 20.32 -27.34
CA LEU A 303 8.21 19.26 -26.77
C LEU A 303 7.73 17.84 -27.10
N GLY A 304 6.51 17.68 -27.60
CA GLY A 304 5.96 16.37 -27.97
C GLY A 304 5.88 15.40 -26.79
N VAL A 305 5.60 15.89 -25.57
CA VAL A 305 5.40 15.06 -24.38
C VAL A 305 4.18 14.16 -24.60
N ARG A 306 4.33 12.86 -24.40
CA ARG A 306 3.28 11.86 -24.62
C ARG A 306 2.48 11.59 -23.34
N GLN A 307 1.25 11.12 -23.53
CA GLN A 307 0.43 10.60 -22.45
C GLN A 307 1.11 9.37 -21.84
N GLY A 308 1.19 9.30 -20.52
CA GLY A 308 1.88 8.26 -19.76
C GLY A 308 3.41 8.37 -19.77
N GLU A 309 3.99 9.39 -20.40
CA GLU A 309 5.44 9.60 -20.40
C GLU A 309 5.90 10.17 -19.06
N MET A 310 6.98 9.63 -18.49
CA MET A 310 7.60 10.17 -17.29
C MET A 310 8.51 11.35 -17.67
N VAL A 311 8.34 12.48 -16.99
CA VAL A 311 9.17 13.68 -17.14
C VAL A 311 9.79 14.03 -15.78
N ALA A 312 11.11 14.22 -15.74
CA ALA A 312 11.78 14.68 -14.54
C ALA A 312 11.60 16.19 -14.40
N LEU A 313 11.05 16.62 -13.26
CA LEU A 313 10.86 18.02 -12.92
C LEU A 313 11.79 18.37 -11.76
N ASN A 314 12.57 19.45 -11.92
CA ASN A 314 13.55 19.87 -10.94
C ASN A 314 13.49 21.38 -10.71
N GLY A 315 13.22 21.80 -9.49
CA GLY A 315 13.20 23.21 -9.18
C GLY A 315 12.91 23.47 -7.71
N PRO A 316 13.29 24.65 -7.20
CA PRO A 316 12.88 25.10 -5.90
C PRO A 316 11.37 25.40 -5.89
N ASN A 317 10.84 25.76 -4.72
CA ASN A 317 9.47 26.23 -4.61
C ASN A 317 9.30 27.54 -5.38
N SER A 318 8.50 27.52 -6.46
CA SER A 318 8.11 28.69 -7.24
C SER A 318 6.70 28.54 -7.81
N ALA A 319 6.11 29.64 -8.29
CA ALA A 319 4.86 29.58 -9.02
C ALA A 319 5.02 28.79 -10.32
N GLU A 320 6.16 28.99 -10.97
CA GLU A 320 6.58 28.35 -12.22
C GLU A 320 6.72 26.83 -12.05
N PHE A 321 7.29 26.36 -10.93
CA PHE A 321 7.34 24.94 -10.59
C PHE A 321 5.94 24.32 -10.53
N LEU A 322 4.98 25.02 -9.90
CA LEU A 322 3.59 24.56 -9.87
C LEU A 322 2.95 24.57 -11.25
N MET A 323 3.18 25.61 -12.06
CA MET A 323 2.66 25.67 -13.44
C MET A 323 3.20 24.50 -14.29
N MET A 324 4.48 24.18 -14.17
CA MET A 324 5.11 23.02 -14.80
C MET A 324 4.50 21.70 -14.33
N PHE A 325 4.39 21.52 -13.02
CA PHE A 325 3.81 20.33 -12.42
C PHE A 325 2.37 20.08 -12.91
N PHE A 326 1.52 21.10 -12.88
CA PHE A 326 0.14 20.98 -13.36
C PHE A 326 0.04 20.88 -14.88
N GLY A 327 0.93 21.52 -15.63
CA GLY A 327 0.99 21.39 -17.09
C GLY A 327 1.30 19.95 -17.51
N LEU A 328 2.24 19.29 -16.83
CA LEU A 328 2.55 17.87 -17.03
C LEU A 328 1.35 16.98 -16.71
N GLU A 329 0.66 17.22 -15.60
CA GLU A 329 -0.58 16.50 -15.29
C GLU A 329 -1.65 16.69 -16.37
N ALA A 330 -1.85 17.93 -16.83
CA ALA A 330 -2.87 18.28 -17.79
C ALA A 330 -2.67 17.59 -19.15
N VAL A 331 -1.42 17.39 -19.56
CA VAL A 331 -1.09 16.63 -20.79
C VAL A 331 -1.06 15.11 -20.57
N GLY A 332 -1.38 14.64 -19.36
CA GLY A 332 -1.40 13.22 -19.00
C GLY A 332 -0.02 12.60 -18.84
N ALA A 333 1.02 13.40 -18.62
CA ALA A 333 2.35 12.92 -18.31
C ALA A 333 2.47 12.53 -16.82
N HIS A 334 3.45 11.69 -16.51
CA HIS A 334 3.83 11.36 -15.14
C HIS A 334 5.03 12.23 -14.73
N VAL A 335 5.16 12.51 -13.44
CA VAL A 335 6.17 13.46 -12.94
C VAL A 335 7.14 12.81 -11.98
N ALA A 336 8.42 12.80 -12.33
CA ALA A 336 9.50 12.48 -11.39
C ALA A 336 9.95 13.75 -10.69
N LEU A 337 9.51 13.94 -9.44
CA LEU A 337 9.81 15.11 -8.61
C LEU A 337 11.20 14.96 -8.00
N THR A 338 12.20 15.53 -8.68
CA THR A 338 13.61 15.42 -8.28
C THR A 338 13.98 16.47 -7.23
N ASN A 339 14.96 16.14 -6.38
CA ASN A 339 15.43 17.05 -5.34
C ASN A 339 16.37 18.10 -5.93
N CYS A 340 15.96 19.37 -5.86
CA CYS A 340 16.68 20.51 -6.44
C CYS A 340 18.01 20.88 -5.79
N HIS A 341 18.41 20.16 -4.73
CA HIS A 341 19.71 20.31 -4.11
C HIS A 341 20.71 19.22 -4.55
N LEU A 342 20.28 18.25 -5.35
CA LEU A 342 21.16 17.19 -5.85
C LEU A 342 21.92 17.65 -7.09
N THR A 343 23.15 17.15 -7.20
CA THR A 343 24.03 17.27 -8.37
C THR A 343 24.82 15.97 -8.55
N GLY A 344 25.53 15.82 -9.66
CA GLY A 344 26.37 14.68 -10.01
C GLY A 344 25.61 13.35 -10.02
N GLY A 345 26.31 12.29 -9.58
CA GLY A 345 25.82 10.91 -9.62
C GLY A 345 24.41 10.69 -9.04
N PRO A 346 24.07 11.23 -7.85
CA PRO A 346 22.72 11.11 -7.29
C PRO A 346 21.62 11.70 -8.17
N LEU A 347 21.84 12.87 -8.79
CA LEU A 347 20.87 13.50 -9.69
C LEU A 347 20.68 12.66 -10.95
N VAL A 348 21.79 12.30 -11.59
CA VAL A 348 21.80 11.47 -12.80
C VAL A 348 21.11 10.12 -12.54
N HIS A 349 21.37 9.50 -11.38
CA HIS A 349 20.70 8.27 -10.96
C HIS A 349 19.19 8.44 -10.86
N SER A 350 18.71 9.48 -10.18
CA SER A 350 17.28 9.74 -10.03
C SER A 350 16.58 9.87 -11.38
N VAL A 351 17.13 10.68 -12.29
CA VAL A 351 16.52 10.92 -13.61
C VAL A 351 16.54 9.65 -14.47
N LYS A 352 17.64 8.90 -14.45
CA LYS A 352 17.74 7.59 -15.12
C LYS A 352 16.73 6.59 -14.59
N LEU A 353 16.58 6.51 -13.27
CA LEU A 353 15.63 5.60 -12.62
C LEU A 353 14.19 5.88 -13.05
N ALA A 354 13.85 7.14 -13.35
CA ALA A 354 12.53 7.52 -13.84
C ALA A 354 12.25 7.04 -15.27
N GLY A 355 13.28 6.72 -16.06
CA GLY A 355 13.14 6.49 -17.50
C GLY A 355 12.66 7.73 -18.25
N ALA A 356 12.98 8.93 -17.75
CA ALA A 356 12.51 10.18 -18.33
C ALA A 356 13.29 10.52 -19.60
N ARG A 357 12.59 11.04 -20.62
CA ARG A 357 13.24 11.63 -21.81
C ARG A 357 13.68 13.07 -21.56
N TYR A 358 12.91 13.81 -20.76
CA TYR A 358 13.19 15.21 -20.45
C TYR A 358 13.50 15.40 -18.96
N MET A 359 14.50 16.23 -18.70
CA MET A 359 14.77 16.84 -17.41
C MET A 359 14.44 18.33 -17.52
N ILE A 360 13.28 18.73 -17.01
CA ILE A 360 12.85 20.11 -17.02
C ILE A 360 13.27 20.76 -15.70
N ALA A 361 14.28 21.63 -15.77
CA ALA A 361 14.95 22.23 -14.63
C ALA A 361 14.72 23.74 -14.52
N ASP A 362 14.52 24.24 -13.30
CA ASP A 362 14.46 25.67 -13.04
C ASP A 362 15.83 26.30 -13.32
N ARG A 363 15.86 27.45 -14.00
CA ARG A 363 17.11 28.13 -14.38
C ARG A 363 17.92 28.55 -13.15
N ASP A 364 17.30 28.81 -12.00
CA ASP A 364 18.00 29.22 -10.77
C ASP A 364 18.96 28.14 -10.25
N ILE A 365 18.68 26.87 -10.53
CA ILE A 365 19.51 25.73 -10.12
C ILE A 365 20.39 25.20 -11.26
N ARG A 366 20.54 25.95 -12.36
CA ARG A 366 21.37 25.53 -13.52
C ARG A 366 22.76 25.09 -13.10
N HIS A 367 23.39 25.82 -12.18
CA HIS A 367 24.73 25.51 -11.67
C HIS A 367 24.86 24.12 -11.00
N LEU A 368 23.75 23.50 -10.58
CA LEU A 368 23.73 22.13 -10.04
C LEU A 368 23.46 21.08 -11.12
N VAL A 369 22.72 21.44 -12.17
CA VAL A 369 22.27 20.51 -13.22
C VAL A 369 23.25 20.47 -14.39
N GLU A 370 23.75 21.62 -14.84
CA GLU A 370 24.66 21.76 -15.99
C GLU A 370 25.92 20.87 -15.90
N PRO A 371 26.57 20.69 -14.73
CA PRO A 371 27.68 19.75 -14.61
C PRO A 371 27.31 18.28 -14.89
N CYS A 372 26.01 17.95 -14.93
CA CYS A 372 25.49 16.61 -15.19
C CYS A 372 25.04 16.41 -16.65
N ASP A 373 25.04 17.45 -17.48
CA ASP A 373 24.42 17.41 -18.81
C ASP A 373 25.05 16.32 -19.71
N ASP A 374 26.38 16.16 -19.67
CA ASP A 374 27.05 15.09 -20.43
C ASP A 374 26.58 13.68 -20.02
N ASP A 375 26.36 13.45 -18.72
CA ASP A 375 25.95 12.15 -18.20
C ASP A 375 24.44 11.89 -18.35
N LEU A 376 23.64 12.96 -18.41
CA LEU A 376 22.22 12.94 -18.78
C LEU A 376 22.05 12.70 -20.28
N ALA A 377 22.84 13.36 -21.13
CA ALA A 377 22.83 13.14 -22.58
C ALA A 377 23.23 11.71 -22.96
N LYS A 378 24.26 11.14 -22.30
CA LYS A 378 24.61 9.71 -22.42
C LYS A 378 23.47 8.77 -22.03
N ALA A 379 22.52 9.25 -21.23
CA ALA A 379 21.33 8.53 -20.79
C ALA A 379 20.12 8.74 -21.72
N ALA A 380 20.28 9.45 -22.84
CA ALA A 380 19.19 9.92 -23.69
C ALA A 380 18.18 10.81 -22.96
N VAL A 381 18.64 11.57 -21.96
CA VAL A 381 17.86 12.61 -21.27
C VAL A 381 18.25 13.97 -21.81
N GLU A 382 17.28 14.74 -22.28
CA GLU A 382 17.47 16.13 -22.70
C GLU A 382 17.10 17.10 -21.55
N THR A 383 18.04 17.96 -21.17
CA THR A 383 17.83 18.99 -20.14
C THR A 383 17.21 20.24 -20.77
N ILE A 384 16.08 20.71 -20.24
CA ILE A 384 15.39 21.93 -20.66
C ILE A 384 15.27 22.87 -19.46
N TYR A 385 15.69 24.13 -19.61
CA TYR A 385 15.60 25.12 -18.54
C TYR A 385 14.38 26.02 -18.67
N TYR A 386 13.61 26.16 -17.59
CA TYR A 386 12.49 27.09 -17.48
C TYR A 386 12.75 28.16 -16.41
N ASP A 387 12.11 29.32 -16.58
CA ASP A 387 12.06 30.40 -15.60
C ASP A 387 10.75 31.20 -15.79
N GLU A 388 10.57 32.26 -14.98
CA GLU A 388 9.42 33.17 -15.08
C GLU A 388 9.27 33.76 -16.50
N VAL A 389 10.38 34.18 -17.12
CA VAL A 389 10.38 34.86 -18.41
C VAL A 389 9.96 33.91 -19.52
N SER A 390 10.51 32.69 -19.55
CA SER A 390 10.20 31.68 -20.56
C SER A 390 8.74 31.22 -20.46
N LEU A 391 8.21 31.05 -19.24
CA LEU A 391 6.81 30.63 -19.08
C LEU A 391 5.84 31.78 -19.39
N ALA A 392 6.17 33.03 -19.06
CA ALA A 392 5.37 34.21 -19.40
C ALA A 392 5.34 34.50 -20.91
N ALA A 393 6.36 34.05 -21.66
CA ALA A 393 6.42 34.19 -23.11
C ALA A 393 5.38 33.29 -23.83
N LEU A 394 4.97 32.17 -23.23
CA LEU A 394 3.96 31.28 -23.78
C LEU A 394 2.59 31.99 -23.87
N LYS A 395 1.88 31.81 -25.00
CA LYS A 395 0.61 32.52 -25.27
C LYS A 395 -0.59 31.61 -25.48
N ASP A 396 -0.38 30.36 -25.87
CA ASP A 396 -1.47 29.45 -26.24
C ASP A 396 -2.28 28.98 -25.03
N THR A 397 -3.46 29.56 -24.82
CA THR A 397 -4.40 29.16 -23.77
C THR A 397 -5.47 28.20 -24.28
N THR A 398 -5.28 27.56 -25.44
CA THR A 398 -6.24 26.59 -25.97
C THR A 398 -6.51 25.51 -24.91
N PRO A 399 -7.79 25.19 -24.62
CA PRO A 399 -8.12 24.11 -23.69
C PRO A 399 -7.46 22.80 -24.10
N LEU A 400 -6.76 22.17 -23.16
CA LEU A 400 -6.04 20.93 -23.39
C LEU A 400 -7.04 19.81 -23.63
N PRO A 401 -6.81 18.90 -24.61
CA PRO A 401 -7.79 17.88 -24.94
C PRO A 401 -8.00 16.91 -23.77
N ALA A 402 -9.26 16.72 -23.34
CA ALA A 402 -9.61 15.80 -22.25
C ALA A 402 -9.12 14.35 -22.50
N ALA A 403 -8.95 13.95 -23.76
CA ALA A 403 -8.40 12.65 -24.14
C ALA A 403 -7.00 12.39 -23.55
N ARG A 404 -6.21 13.45 -23.30
CA ARG A 404 -4.85 13.37 -22.75
C ARG A 404 -4.80 12.79 -21.33
N SER A 405 -5.82 13.01 -20.51
CA SER A 405 -5.89 12.50 -19.13
C SER A 405 -6.95 11.41 -18.95
N ALA A 406 -7.79 11.17 -19.95
CA ALA A 406 -8.96 10.29 -19.86
C ALA A 406 -8.64 8.79 -19.63
N SER A 407 -7.42 8.33 -19.93
CA SER A 407 -7.04 6.93 -19.75
C SER A 407 -6.44 6.62 -18.38
N VAL A 408 -6.21 7.63 -17.54
CA VAL A 408 -5.53 7.44 -16.25
C VAL A 408 -6.40 6.62 -15.31
N LEU A 409 -5.85 5.53 -14.81
CA LEU A 409 -6.47 4.64 -13.84
C LEU A 409 -6.02 4.97 -12.41
N PHE A 410 -6.81 4.52 -11.43
CA PHE A 410 -6.52 4.75 -10.01
C PHE A 410 -5.16 4.18 -9.57
N SER A 411 -4.77 3.05 -10.15
CA SER A 411 -3.53 2.33 -9.85
C SER A 411 -2.30 2.82 -10.63
N ASP A 412 -2.48 3.69 -11.62
CA ASP A 412 -1.39 4.14 -12.46
C ASP A 412 -0.39 4.95 -11.63
N VAL A 413 0.88 4.60 -11.74
CA VAL A 413 1.97 5.38 -11.17
C VAL A 413 1.99 6.72 -11.89
N HIS A 414 1.75 7.79 -11.15
CA HIS A 414 1.59 9.12 -11.71
C HIS A 414 2.69 10.09 -11.27
N ALA A 415 3.35 9.80 -10.15
CA ALA A 415 4.54 10.52 -9.74
C ALA A 415 5.59 9.61 -9.11
N LEU A 416 6.86 10.00 -9.24
CA LEU A 416 7.97 9.48 -8.45
C LEU A 416 8.46 10.56 -7.48
N ILE A 417 8.55 10.21 -6.20
CA ILE A 417 9.16 11.08 -5.17
C ILE A 417 10.38 10.37 -4.61
N TYR A 418 11.52 11.04 -4.57
CA TYR A 418 12.77 10.41 -4.14
C TYR A 418 13.00 10.57 -2.65
N THR A 419 13.45 9.48 -2.03
CA THR A 419 13.94 9.51 -0.64
C THR A 419 15.41 9.93 -0.63
N SER A 420 15.82 10.67 0.42
CA SER A 420 17.17 11.24 0.55
C SER A 420 18.30 10.21 0.68
N GLY A 421 17.99 8.91 0.79
CA GLY A 421 18.97 7.82 0.74
C GLY A 421 20.13 8.01 1.71
N THR A 422 19.90 7.93 3.02
CA THR A 422 20.96 8.14 4.04
C THR A 422 22.09 7.10 3.99
N THR A 423 21.92 6.01 3.22
CA THR A 423 22.89 4.91 3.09
C THR A 423 23.19 4.52 1.63
N GLY A 424 22.74 5.31 0.63
CA GLY A 424 22.94 4.98 -0.79
C GLY A 424 22.28 5.97 -1.76
N LEU A 425 22.23 5.61 -3.06
CA LEU A 425 21.59 6.45 -4.09
C LEU A 425 20.07 6.62 -3.84
N PRO A 426 19.47 7.75 -4.26
CA PRO A 426 18.05 8.03 -4.01
C PRO A 426 17.12 6.97 -4.61
N LYS A 427 16.15 6.50 -3.82
CA LYS A 427 15.12 5.54 -4.29
C LYS A 427 13.84 6.28 -4.66
N GLY A 428 13.28 5.99 -5.84
CA GLY A 428 12.01 6.52 -6.31
C GLY A 428 10.83 5.80 -5.66
N VAL A 429 10.02 6.54 -4.89
CA VAL A 429 8.76 6.06 -4.34
C VAL A 429 7.66 6.27 -5.37
N MET A 430 7.05 5.18 -5.81
CA MET A 430 5.92 5.22 -6.72
C MET A 430 4.68 5.77 -6.01
N ILE A 431 4.10 6.81 -6.57
CA ILE A 431 2.84 7.39 -6.11
C ILE A 431 1.79 7.26 -7.22
N THR A 432 0.67 6.63 -6.89
CA THR A 432 -0.42 6.42 -7.84
C THR A 432 -1.37 7.63 -7.89
N ALA A 433 -2.07 7.81 -9.02
CA ALA A 433 -3.10 8.85 -9.16
C ALA A 433 -4.16 8.78 -8.05
N GLY A 434 -4.60 7.55 -7.73
CA GLY A 434 -5.51 7.29 -6.63
C GLY A 434 -5.01 7.69 -5.26
N ARG A 435 -3.70 7.51 -5.00
CA ARG A 435 -3.07 7.94 -3.75
C ARG A 435 -3.07 9.46 -3.62
N TRP A 436 -2.83 10.20 -4.70
CA TRP A 436 -2.86 11.66 -4.70
C TRP A 436 -4.23 12.24 -4.39
N ILE A 437 -5.27 11.79 -5.10
CA ILE A 437 -6.65 12.26 -4.83
C ILE A 437 -7.07 11.92 -3.40
N ASN A 438 -6.77 10.71 -2.93
CA ASN A 438 -7.08 10.33 -1.55
C ASN A 438 -6.34 11.18 -0.51
N THR A 439 -5.08 11.50 -0.76
CA THR A 439 -4.29 12.37 0.12
C THR A 439 -4.86 13.78 0.14
N ALA A 440 -5.20 14.33 -1.03
CA ALA A 440 -5.80 15.66 -1.17
C ALA A 440 -7.10 15.77 -0.34
N ARG A 441 -8.03 14.84 -0.57
CA ARG A 441 -9.31 14.77 0.15
C ARG A 441 -9.12 14.54 1.65
N GLY A 442 -8.38 13.50 2.01
CA GLY A 442 -8.25 13.06 3.39
C GLY A 442 -7.57 14.11 4.27
N THR A 443 -6.52 14.76 3.77
CA THR A 443 -5.86 15.84 4.51
C THR A 443 -6.73 17.08 4.59
N ALA A 444 -7.46 17.45 3.51
CA ALA A 444 -8.36 18.60 3.55
C ALA A 444 -9.51 18.40 4.55
N GLU A 445 -10.12 17.22 4.58
CA GLU A 445 -11.17 16.88 5.54
C GLU A 445 -10.65 16.84 6.99
N LEU A 446 -9.46 16.26 7.21
CA LEU A 446 -8.83 16.20 8.52
C LEU A 446 -8.56 17.61 9.08
N LEU A 447 -8.07 18.51 8.24
CA LEU A 447 -7.79 19.90 8.59
C LEU A 447 -9.03 20.79 8.52
N ARG A 448 -10.17 20.24 8.06
CA ARG A 448 -11.46 20.93 7.87
C ARG A 448 -11.34 22.18 7.00
N LEU A 449 -10.56 22.08 5.92
CA LEU A 449 -10.28 23.21 5.06
C LEU A 449 -11.54 23.70 4.35
N THR A 450 -11.65 25.02 4.24
CA THR A 450 -12.69 25.70 3.49
C THR A 450 -12.07 26.62 2.42
N PRO A 451 -12.85 27.07 1.43
CA PRO A 451 -12.37 28.02 0.42
C PRO A 451 -11.83 29.34 0.98
N GLU A 452 -12.18 29.71 2.21
CA GLU A 452 -11.74 30.92 2.88
C GLU A 452 -10.33 30.79 3.49
N ASP A 453 -9.81 29.56 3.61
CA ASP A 453 -8.51 29.32 4.20
C ASP A 453 -7.35 29.79 3.32
N LYS A 454 -6.26 30.19 3.99
CA LYS A 454 -4.99 30.58 3.37
C LYS A 454 -3.85 29.79 3.98
N PHE A 455 -3.29 28.87 3.22
CA PHE A 455 -2.13 28.07 3.63
C PHE A 455 -0.83 28.82 3.38
N TYR A 456 0.13 28.67 4.28
CA TYR A 456 1.51 29.02 4.00
C TYR A 456 2.34 27.74 3.93
N THR A 457 3.15 27.60 2.89
CA THR A 457 4.13 26.50 2.82
C THR A 457 5.48 26.99 2.31
N CYS A 458 6.51 26.57 3.03
CA CYS A 458 7.90 26.59 2.56
C CYS A 458 8.50 25.18 2.54
N LEU A 459 7.66 24.15 2.65
CA LEU A 459 8.10 22.77 2.49
C LEU A 459 8.42 22.52 1.02
N PRO A 460 9.45 21.74 0.70
CA PRO A 460 9.82 21.48 -0.69
C PRO A 460 8.67 20.84 -1.47
N LEU A 461 8.25 21.47 -2.56
CA LEU A 461 7.14 21.04 -3.41
C LEU A 461 7.47 19.80 -4.25
N TYR A 462 8.76 19.45 -4.39
CA TYR A 462 9.17 18.15 -4.96
C TYR A 462 9.06 17.00 -3.94
N HIS A 463 8.75 17.27 -2.67
CA HIS A 463 8.68 16.27 -1.61
C HIS A 463 7.22 15.94 -1.24
N GLY A 464 6.99 14.71 -0.78
CA GLY A 464 5.65 14.22 -0.40
C GLY A 464 4.98 15.04 0.69
N ALA A 465 5.74 15.67 1.60
CA ALA A 465 5.20 16.55 2.62
C ALA A 465 4.67 17.87 2.03
N GLY A 466 5.43 18.53 1.14
CA GLY A 466 4.99 19.79 0.51
C GLY A 466 3.77 19.58 -0.39
N GLN A 467 3.71 18.46 -1.09
CA GLN A 467 2.52 18.08 -1.86
C GLN A 467 1.36 17.68 -0.93
N GLY A 468 1.51 16.58 -0.19
CA GLY A 468 0.42 15.90 0.51
C GLY A 468 -0.13 16.61 1.74
N LEU A 469 0.65 17.49 2.39
CA LEU A 469 0.20 18.26 3.56
C LEU A 469 -0.14 19.71 3.25
N CYS A 470 0.21 20.22 2.06
CA CYS A 470 -0.01 21.62 1.70
C CYS A 470 -0.73 21.77 0.37
N MET A 471 -0.06 21.52 -0.76
CA MET A 471 -0.64 21.86 -2.08
C MET A 471 -1.92 21.08 -2.38
N LEU A 472 -1.86 19.75 -2.28
CA LEU A 472 -2.96 18.87 -2.63
C LEU A 472 -4.26 19.17 -1.84
N PRO A 473 -4.24 19.28 -0.50
CA PRO A 473 -5.46 19.58 0.25
C PRO A 473 -6.01 20.99 -0.01
N VAL A 474 -5.16 22.00 -0.27
CA VAL A 474 -5.61 23.36 -0.62
C VAL A 474 -6.44 23.35 -1.89
N ILE A 475 -5.94 22.68 -2.95
CA ILE A 475 -6.64 22.60 -4.24
C ILE A 475 -7.95 21.85 -4.08
N TYR A 476 -7.96 20.74 -3.32
CA TYR A 476 -9.18 19.99 -3.05
C TYR A 476 -10.25 20.86 -2.37
N ALA A 477 -9.86 21.65 -1.37
CA ALA A 477 -10.76 22.51 -0.62
C ALA A 477 -11.22 23.77 -1.38
N GLY A 478 -10.54 24.12 -2.47
CA GLY A 478 -10.76 25.41 -3.14
C GLY A 478 -10.19 26.60 -2.37
N ALA A 479 -9.25 26.35 -1.47
CA ALA A 479 -8.58 27.35 -0.62
C ALA A 479 -7.45 28.07 -1.39
N SER A 480 -6.73 28.96 -0.72
CA SER A 480 -5.55 29.63 -1.29
C SER A 480 -4.25 29.20 -0.59
N VAL A 481 -3.12 29.33 -1.30
CA VAL A 481 -1.78 29.04 -0.77
C VAL A 481 -0.80 30.16 -1.08
N ARG A 482 -0.05 30.57 -0.07
CA ARG A 482 1.17 31.37 -0.19
C ARG A 482 2.37 30.46 -0.12
N VAL A 483 3.17 30.46 -1.18
CA VAL A 483 4.39 29.66 -1.28
C VAL A 483 5.58 30.54 -0.91
N GLY A 484 6.47 30.01 -0.06
CA GLY A 484 7.78 30.58 0.20
C GLY A 484 8.89 29.66 -0.30
N GLN A 485 9.93 30.24 -0.90
CA GLN A 485 11.13 29.48 -1.29
C GLN A 485 11.89 28.92 -0.07
N LYS A 486 11.86 29.68 1.03
CA LYS A 486 12.38 29.31 2.35
C LYS A 486 11.45 29.85 3.44
N PHE A 487 11.61 29.34 4.67
CA PHE A 487 10.85 29.85 5.80
C PHE A 487 11.12 31.35 6.00
N SER A 488 10.04 32.13 6.17
CA SER A 488 10.10 33.56 6.43
C SER A 488 9.11 33.93 7.52
N ARG A 489 9.61 34.52 8.60
CA ARG A 489 8.80 34.96 9.74
C ARG A 489 7.76 36.01 9.34
N LYS A 490 8.10 36.89 8.39
CA LYS A 490 7.20 37.91 7.82
C LYS A 490 5.98 37.31 7.14
N TYR A 491 6.16 36.19 6.45
CA TYR A 491 5.09 35.53 5.68
C TYR A 491 4.32 34.50 6.50
N ALA A 492 4.97 33.84 7.47
CA ALA A 492 4.32 32.91 8.40
C ALA A 492 3.43 33.62 9.42
N TYR A 493 3.76 34.85 9.80
CA TYR A 493 3.02 35.66 10.76
C TYR A 493 2.80 37.06 10.17
N PRO A 494 1.78 37.26 9.32
CA PRO A 494 1.41 38.61 8.91
C PRO A 494 1.05 39.39 10.18
N VAL A 495 1.86 40.41 10.52
CA VAL A 495 1.54 41.33 11.61
C VAL A 495 0.28 42.08 11.17
N SER A 496 -0.76 42.00 12.02
CA SER A 496 -2.10 42.56 11.82
C SER A 496 -2.10 44.03 11.45
#